data_AF-A0A7W1JC73-F1
#
_entry.id   AF-A0A7W1JC73-F1
#
_cell.length_a   1.000
_cell.length_b   1.000
_cell.length_c   1.000
_cell.angle_alpha   90.00
_cell.angle_beta   90.00
_cell.angle_gamma   90.00
#
_symmetry.space_group_name_H-M   'P 1'
#
loop_
_entity.id
_entity.type
_entity.pdbx_description
1 polymer ?
#
loop_
_entity_poly.entity_id
_entity_poly.type
_entity_poly.pdbx_seq_one_letter_code
_entity_poly.pdbx_strand_id
1 'polypeptide(L)' 'MTELLTPRKTELSWAVELPPEMAEVLGVPEGSLIVLHAKGGSVETEILPPPSPELKESARRIHEKYKETFEELKRLGD' A
#
# COMPACT_ATOMS: atom_id res chain seq x y z
N MET A 1 3.33 20.12 -14.46
CA MET A 1 4.34 19.36 -13.70
C MET A 1 3.96 17.90 -13.81
N THR A 2 4.81 17.06 -14.39
CA THR A 2 4.55 15.62 -14.42
C THR A 2 4.90 15.08 -13.05
N GLU A 3 3.89 14.70 -12.26
CA GLU A 3 4.13 14.00 -11.01
C GLU A 3 4.70 12.61 -11.34
N LEU A 4 5.90 12.33 -10.83
CA LEU A 4 6.54 11.03 -11.02
C LEU A 4 5.93 10.04 -10.04
N LEU A 5 5.14 9.10 -10.55
CA LEU A 5 4.71 7.92 -9.81
C LEU A 5 5.95 7.09 -9.44
N THR A 6 6.22 6.98 -8.14
CA THR A 6 7.35 6.20 -7.62
C THR A 6 6.83 4.89 -7.04
N PRO A 7 7.10 3.74 -7.67
CA PRO A 7 6.73 2.44 -7.13
C PRO A 7 7.42 2.19 -5.79
N ARG A 8 6.66 1.72 -4.80
CA ARG A 8 7.20 1.22 -3.54
C ARG A 8 7.68 -0.21 -3.76
N LYS A 9 8.99 -0.42 -3.64
CA LYS A 9 9.60 -1.75 -3.72
C LYS A 9 9.25 -2.57 -2.47
N THR A 10 8.88 -3.83 -2.68
CA THR A 10 8.84 -4.88 -1.65
C THR A 10 9.91 -5.94 -1.97
N GLU A 11 9.94 -7.06 -1.25
CA GLU A 11 10.91 -8.13 -1.51
C GLU A 11 10.81 -8.71 -2.93
N LEU A 12 9.59 -8.99 -3.42
CA LEU A 12 9.32 -9.65 -4.71
C LEU A 12 8.25 -8.93 -5.56
N SER A 13 7.82 -7.74 -5.14
CA SER A 13 6.80 -6.97 -5.83
C SER A 13 7.06 -5.46 -5.80
N TRP A 14 6.30 -4.74 -6.61
CA TRP A 14 6.17 -3.29 -6.52
C TRP A 14 4.73 -2.91 -6.28
N ALA A 15 4.49 -1.93 -5.42
CA ALA A 15 3.18 -1.35 -5.20
C ALA A 15 3.16 0.10 -5.70
N VAL A 16 2.13 0.48 -6.46
CA VAL A 16 1.94 1.83 -6.98
C VAL A 16 0.53 2.29 -6.66
N GLU A 17 0.40 3.53 -6.19
CA GLU A 17 -0.91 4.16 -6.03
C GLU A 17 -1.53 4.40 -7.42
N LEU A 18 -2.79 3.97 -7.57
CA LEU A 18 -3.51 4.12 -8.83
C LEU A 18 -3.96 5.58 -8.97
N PRO A 19 -3.57 6.29 -10.05
CA PRO A 19 -4.06 7.63 -10.31
C PRO A 19 -5.60 7.65 -10.40
N PRO A 20 -6.28 8.72 -9.95
CA PRO A 20 -7.73 8.83 -10.02
C PRO A 20 -8.30 8.58 -11.42
N GLU A 21 -7.62 9.08 -12.47
CA GLU A 21 -8.05 8.91 -13.85
C GLU A 21 -8.01 7.44 -14.29
N MET A 22 -7.02 6.68 -13.81
CA MET A 22 -6.95 5.24 -14.06
C MET A 22 -7.97 4.45 -13.23
N ALA A 23 -8.24 4.88 -12.00
CA ALA A 23 -9.26 4.27 -11.14
C ALA A 23 -10.64 4.34 -11.79
N GLU A 24 -10.99 5.51 -12.34
CA GLU A 24 -12.24 5.72 -13.09
C GLU A 24 -12.34 4.79 -14.31
N VAL A 25 -11.29 4.74 -15.14
CA VAL A 25 -11.26 3.89 -16.35
C VAL A 25 -11.38 2.40 -16.01
N LEU A 26 -10.78 1.96 -14.91
CA LEU A 26 -10.80 0.56 -14.45
C LEU A 26 -12.06 0.22 -13.65
N GLY A 27 -12.88 1.21 -13.28
CA GLY A 27 -14.09 1.00 -12.47
C GLY A 27 -13.78 0.55 -11.05
N VAL A 28 -12.66 0.97 -10.48
CA VAL A 28 -12.22 0.62 -9.12
C VAL A 28 -12.25 1.84 -8.20
N PRO A 29 -12.36 1.66 -6.87
CA PRO A 29 -12.41 2.81 -5.95
C PRO A 29 -11.11 3.63 -5.97
N GLU A 30 -11.23 4.95 -5.77
CA GLU A 30 -10.07 5.82 -5.57
C GLU A 30 -9.24 5.37 -4.35
N GLY A 31 -7.91 5.55 -4.46
CA GLY A 31 -6.98 5.07 -3.44
C GLY A 31 -6.69 3.56 -3.52
N SER A 32 -7.12 2.89 -4.59
CA SER A 32 -6.67 1.54 -4.91
C SER A 32 -5.16 1.51 -5.24
N LEU A 33 -4.53 0.36 -5.03
CA LEU A 33 -3.13 0.11 -5.35
C LEU A 33 -3.02 -0.91 -6.48
N ILE A 34 -2.05 -0.72 -7.38
CA ILE A 34 -1.58 -1.80 -8.25
C ILE A 34 -0.39 -2.46 -7.58
N VAL A 35 -0.43 -3.78 -7.46
CA VAL A 35 0.69 -4.63 -7.08
C VAL A 35 1.20 -5.36 -8.31
N LEU A 36 2.49 -5.26 -8.58
CA LEU A 36 3.20 -5.95 -9.65
C LEU A 36 4.05 -7.05 -9.03
N HIS A 37 3.73 -8.32 -9.25
CA HIS A 37 4.50 -9.45 -8.70
C HIS A 37 5.14 -10.30 -9.80
N ALA A 38 6.38 -10.74 -9.54
CA ALA A 38 7.08 -11.64 -10.43
C ALA A 38 6.51 -13.06 -10.30
N LYS A 39 6.19 -13.70 -11.43
CA LYS A 39 5.73 -15.09 -11.46
C LYS A 39 6.19 -15.78 -12.74
N GLY A 40 7.01 -16.82 -12.59
CA GLY A 40 7.39 -17.71 -13.71
C GLY A 40 7.98 -17.01 -14.93
N GLY A 41 8.80 -15.97 -14.74
CA GLY A 41 9.38 -15.18 -15.84
C GLY A 41 8.46 -14.10 -16.43
N SER A 42 7.30 -13.87 -15.81
CA SER A 42 6.37 -12.79 -16.15
C SER A 42 6.14 -11.85 -14.96
N VAL A 43 5.52 -10.71 -15.22
CA VAL A 43 4.98 -9.81 -14.19
C VAL A 43 3.46 -9.89 -14.27
N GLU A 44 2.84 -10.30 -13.18
CA GLU A 44 1.40 -10.27 -13.01
C GLU A 44 1.00 -9.01 -12.23
N THR A 45 -0.25 -8.58 -12.41
CA THR A 45 -0.78 -7.37 -11.77
C THR A 45 -2.01 -7.71 -10.96
N GLU A 46 -2.08 -7.19 -9.74
CA GLU A 46 -3.26 -7.27 -8.87
C GLU A 46 -3.69 -5.86 -8.46
N ILE A 47 -5.00 -5.61 -8.42
CA ILE A 47 -5.55 -4.34 -7.91
C ILE A 47 -6.10 -4.59 -6.52
N LEU A 48 -5.54 -3.88 -5.54
CA LEU A 48 -6.03 -3.91 -4.17
C LEU A 48 -6.93 -2.70 -3.92
N PRO A 49 -8.18 -2.88 -3.47
CA PRO A 49 -9.04 -1.77 -3.12
C PRO A 49 -8.49 -1.03 -1.89
N PRO A 50 -8.91 0.22 -1.67
CA PRO A 50 -8.56 0.94 -0.45
C PRO A 50 -9.00 0.15 0.79
N PRO A 51 -8.24 0.23 1.91
CA PRO A 51 -8.60 -0.45 3.15
C PRO A 51 -10.01 -0.07 3.61
N SER A 52 -10.79 -1.06 4.04
CA SER A 52 -12.12 -0.82 4.59
C SER A 52 -12.06 0.06 5.85
N PRO A 53 -13.13 0.79 6.19
CA PRO A 53 -13.19 1.58 7.42
C PRO A 53 -12.89 0.76 8.68
N GLU A 54 -13.39 -0.48 8.73
CA GLU A 54 -13.14 -1.40 9.84
C GLU A 54 -11.66 -1.79 9.95
N LEU A 55 -11.00 -2.07 8.82
CA LEU A 55 -9.57 -2.38 8.80
C LEU A 55 -8.73 -1.17 9.24
N LYS A 56 -9.10 0.04 8.80
CA LYS A 56 -8.45 1.29 9.22
C LYS A 56 -8.59 1.51 10.73
N GLU A 57 -9.78 1.26 11.27
CA GLU A 57 -10.05 1.39 12.70
C GLU A 57 -9.29 0.36 13.53
N SER A 58 -9.26 -0.89 13.08
CA SER A 58 -8.47 -1.95 13.71
C SER A 58 -6.97 -1.60 13.73
N ALA A 59 -6.42 -1.17 12.59
CA ALA A 59 -5.03 -0.74 12.49
C ALA A 59 -4.73 0.45 13.41
N ARG A 60 -5.62 1.44 13.48
CA ARG A 60 -5.52 2.59 14.40
C ARG A 60 -5.47 2.14 15.85
N ARG A 61 -6.38 1.28 16.28
CA ARG A 61 -6.41 0.74 17.66
C ARG A 61 -5.14 -0.02 18.02
N ILE A 62 -4.62 -0.83 17.10
CA ILE A 62 -3.36 -1.56 17.32
C ILE A 62 -2.21 -0.56 17.46
N HIS A 63 -2.12 0.42 16.57
CA HIS A 63 -1.09 1.44 16.63
C HIS A 63 -1.14 2.23 17.94
N GLU A 64 -2.33 2.68 18.37
CA GLU A 64 -2.52 3.40 19.63
C GLU A 64 -2.11 2.55 20.85
N LYS A 65 -2.51 1.26 20.86
CA LYS A 65 -2.18 0.33 21.96
C LYS A 65 -0.68 0.11 22.13
N TYR A 66 0.07 0.05 21.04
CA TYR A 66 1.50 -0.30 21.04
C TYR A 66 2.42 0.87 20.74
N LYS A 67 1.88 2.10 20.72
CA LYS A 67 2.62 3.31 20.34
C LYS A 67 3.93 3.47 21.08
N GLU A 68 3.92 3.32 22.40
CA GLU A 68 5.12 3.45 23.24
C GLU A 68 6.16 2.37 22.92
N THR A 69 5.71 1.13 22.69
CA THR A 69 6.58 0.03 22.28
C THR A 69 7.23 0.30 20.93
N PHE A 70 6.49 0.82 19.95
CA PHE A 70 7.05 1.16 18.64
C PHE A 70 8.11 2.27 18.73
N GLU A 71 7.86 3.31 19.54
CA GLU A 71 8.84 4.38 19.75
C GLU A 71 10.10 3.88 20.48
N GLU A 72 9.94 2.96 21.43
CA GLU A 72 11.06 2.33 22.11
C GLU A 72 11.91 1.46 21.18
N LEU A 73 11.27 0.63 20.34
CA LEU A 73 11.96 -0.20 19.34
C LEU A 73 12.74 0.66 18.34
N LYS A 74 12.11 1.72 17.82
CA LYS A 74 12.74 2.68 16.92
C LYS A 74 13.95 3.38 17.54
N ARG A 75 13.92 3.65 18.85
CA ARG A 75 15.06 4.20 19.61
C ARG A 75 16.20 3.18 19.72
N LEU A 76 15.89 1.90 19.85
CA LEU A 76 16.87 0.82 19.98
C LEU A 76 17.50 0.43 18.62
N GLY A 77 16.97 0.94 17.51
CA GLY A 77 17.50 0.73 16.16
C GLY A 77 16.90 -0.47 15.43
N ASP A 78 15.73 -0.94 15.89
CA ASP A 78 14.87 -1.90 15.20
C ASP A 78 13.83 -1.16 14.32
#